data_AF-A0A1L9VGP8-F1
#
_entry.id   AF-A0A1L9VGP8-F1
#
_cell.length_a   1.000
_cell.length_b   1.000
_cell.length_c   1.000
_cell.angle_alpha   90.00
_cell.angle_beta   90.00
_cell.angle_gamma   90.00
#
_symmetry.space_group_name_H-M   'P 1'
#
loop_
_entity.id
_entity.type
_entity.pdbx_description
1 polymer ?
#
loop_
_entity_poly.entity_id
_entity_poly.type
_entity_poly.pdbx_seq_one_letter_code
_entity_poly.pdbx_strand_id
1 'polypeptide(L)'
;MAVPVQFPDSHCKFSHPISGEEFLESGAISSIPVRRSNMHREAEHIMAALRRDWAAVFGEDNDHDHHTDENTISGYVHCLILPKAKPGRFEHTVWFTEFFILVDYKAEDLTREISFDLQAHTELNPKLAKILADRCQKDPESAVKKLLVASIRKLLRKDFIRGCRVLNAWQYWLLNVDSKGPEDFDTLEDHEEFRIINCGLMPYTYMMEYAMGLTLTDTER
;
A
#
# COMPACT_ATOMS: atom_id res chain seq x y z
N MET A 1 -0.34 25.30 -21.59
CA MET A 1 -0.52 25.97 -20.29
C MET A 1 -1.69 25.29 -19.59
N ALA A 2 -1.43 24.59 -18.47
CA ALA A 2 -2.49 24.00 -17.68
C ALA A 2 -3.26 25.12 -16.97
N VAL A 3 -4.57 25.22 -17.21
CA VAL A 3 -5.43 26.17 -16.51
C VAL A 3 -5.62 25.64 -15.08
N PRO A 4 -5.32 26.43 -14.03
CA PRO A 4 -5.56 25.99 -12.66
C PRO A 4 -7.06 25.87 -12.46
N VAL A 5 -7.56 24.65 -12.40
CA VAL A 5 -8.96 24.38 -12.08
C VAL A 5 -9.14 24.69 -10.58
N GLN A 6 -9.92 25.73 -10.27
CA GLN A 6 -10.34 26.00 -8.90
C GLN A 6 -11.45 25.02 -8.53
N PHE A 7 -11.13 24.08 -7.65
CA PHE A 7 -12.12 23.14 -7.12
C PHE A 7 -12.70 23.69 -5.82
N PRO A 8 -14.00 23.49 -5.56
CA PRO A 8 -14.61 23.91 -4.31
C PRO A 8 -13.84 23.30 -3.13
N ASP A 9 -13.50 24.14 -2.17
CA ASP A 9 -12.71 23.75 -1.01
C ASP A 9 -13.54 22.79 -0.15
N SER A 10 -13.45 21.49 -0.43
CA SER A 10 -14.06 20.48 0.42
C SER A 10 -13.25 20.51 1.72
N HIS A 11 -13.76 21.23 2.74
CA HIS A 11 -13.13 21.31 4.05
C HIS A 11 -12.87 19.88 4.58
N CYS A 12 -11.65 19.40 4.42
CA CYS A 12 -11.18 18.15 4.98
C CYS A 12 -10.19 18.49 6.08
N LYS A 13 -10.56 18.24 7.34
CA LYS A 13 -9.70 18.54 8.50
C LYS A 13 -8.44 17.67 8.61
N PHE A 14 -8.31 16.65 7.74
CA PHE A 14 -7.20 15.70 7.77
C PHE A 14 -6.15 15.94 6.67
N SER A 15 -6.42 16.85 5.73
CA SER A 15 -5.46 17.21 4.67
C SER A 15 -5.63 18.64 4.22
N HIS A 16 -4.58 19.18 3.62
CA HIS A 16 -4.59 20.46 2.92
C HIS A 16 -4.39 20.25 1.41
N PRO A 17 -4.93 21.13 0.56
CA PRO A 17 -4.57 21.14 -0.86
C PRO A 17 -3.09 21.49 -1.03
N ILE A 18 -2.43 20.86 -2.00
CA ILE A 18 -1.10 21.26 -2.46
C ILE A 18 -1.26 22.47 -3.39
N SER A 19 -0.38 23.47 -3.24
CA SER A 19 -0.44 24.66 -4.09
C SER A 19 -0.09 24.33 -5.54
N GLY A 20 -0.59 25.11 -6.50
CA GLY A 20 -0.26 24.89 -7.91
C GLY A 20 1.24 25.05 -8.22
N GLU A 21 1.92 25.95 -7.51
CA GLU A 21 3.37 26.16 -7.62
C GLU A 21 4.14 24.93 -7.14
N GLU A 22 3.88 24.49 -5.91
CA GLU A 22 4.49 23.28 -5.33
C GLU A 22 4.21 22.03 -6.18
N PHE A 23 2.99 21.93 -6.73
CA PHE A 23 2.63 20.83 -7.63
C PHE A 23 3.44 20.87 -8.93
N LEU A 24 3.59 22.04 -9.57
CA LEU A 24 4.38 22.19 -10.79
C LEU A 24 5.88 21.93 -10.56
N GLU A 25 6.42 22.37 -9.43
CA GLU A 25 7.81 22.12 -9.04
C GLU A 25 8.12 20.63 -8.88
N SER A 26 7.12 19.82 -8.48
CA SER A 26 7.28 18.37 -8.37
C SER A 26 7.43 17.64 -9.72
N GLY A 27 7.13 18.31 -10.84
CA GLY A 27 7.10 17.69 -12.18
C GLY A 27 5.90 16.77 -12.42
N ALA A 28 5.00 16.62 -11.44
CA ALA A 28 3.80 15.81 -11.57
C ALA A 28 2.75 16.45 -12.50
N ILE A 29 1.90 15.60 -13.09
CA ILE A 29 0.82 16.02 -13.99
C ILE A 29 -0.50 15.50 -13.43
N SER A 30 -1.45 16.39 -13.19
CA SER A 30 -2.79 16.05 -12.70
C SER A 30 -3.82 17.03 -13.23
N SER A 31 -4.98 16.53 -13.60
CA SER A 31 -6.18 17.32 -13.90
C SER A 31 -7.10 17.48 -12.67
N ILE A 32 -6.78 16.81 -11.56
CA ILE A 32 -7.54 16.83 -10.30
C ILE A 32 -6.71 17.45 -9.16
N PRO A 33 -7.35 18.04 -8.13
CA PRO A 33 -6.65 18.57 -6.97
C PRO A 33 -5.85 17.49 -6.28
N VAL A 34 -4.61 17.82 -5.96
CA VAL A 34 -3.80 16.99 -5.06
C VAL A 34 -3.91 17.55 -3.65
N ARG A 35 -4.06 16.64 -2.68
CA ARG A 35 -4.09 16.96 -1.26
C ARG A 35 -3.03 16.16 -0.54
N ARG A 36 -2.47 16.73 0.52
CA ARG A 36 -1.54 16.05 1.41
C ARG A 36 -2.15 15.89 2.79
N SER A 37 -2.06 14.68 3.34
CA SER A 37 -2.41 14.39 4.73
C SER A 37 -1.64 15.30 5.69
N ASN A 38 -2.32 15.78 6.75
CA ASN A 38 -1.68 16.53 7.84
C ASN A 38 -0.85 15.62 8.77
N MET A 39 -0.91 14.30 8.58
CA MET A 39 -0.29 13.28 9.45
C MET A 39 1.05 12.77 8.92
N HIS A 40 1.83 13.65 8.28
CA HIS A 40 3.09 13.26 7.62
C HIS A 40 4.13 12.72 8.61
N ARG A 41 4.27 13.34 9.79
CA ARG A 41 5.21 12.90 10.85
C ARG A 41 4.81 11.57 11.45
N GLU A 42 3.52 11.32 11.56
CA GLU A 42 3.00 10.03 12.00
C GLU A 42 3.33 8.95 10.96
N ALA A 43 3.17 9.24 9.67
CA ALA A 43 3.55 8.31 8.61
C ALA A 43 5.04 7.96 8.68
N GLU A 44 5.91 8.97 8.80
CA GLU A 44 7.36 8.82 9.00
C GLU A 44 7.68 7.83 10.14
N HIS A 45 7.08 8.06 11.32
CA HIS A 45 7.27 7.19 12.48
C HIS A 45 6.80 5.75 12.23
N ILE A 46 5.65 5.57 11.57
CA ILE A 46 5.09 4.26 11.28
C ILE A 46 6.00 3.48 10.34
N MET A 47 6.48 4.11 9.27
CA MET A 47 7.36 3.44 8.29
C MET A 47 8.73 3.16 8.90
N ALA A 48 9.31 4.11 9.65
CA ALA A 48 10.58 3.88 10.33
C ALA A 48 10.50 2.73 11.35
N ALA A 49 9.36 2.57 12.04
CA ALA A 49 9.13 1.42 12.91
C ALA A 49 9.00 0.12 12.10
N LEU A 50 8.18 0.11 11.04
CA LEU A 50 7.96 -1.05 10.19
C LEU A 50 9.25 -1.53 9.51
N ARG A 51 10.04 -0.64 8.91
CA ARG A 51 11.28 -1.00 8.22
C ARG A 51 12.32 -1.60 9.17
N ARG A 52 12.41 -1.08 10.40
CA ARG A 52 13.22 -1.68 11.46
C ARG A 52 12.75 -3.09 11.83
N ASP A 53 11.45 -3.27 12.00
CA ASP A 53 10.87 -4.59 12.32
C ASP A 53 11.04 -5.56 11.14
N TRP A 54 10.95 -5.07 9.90
CA TRP A 54 11.21 -5.82 8.68
C TRP A 54 12.66 -6.28 8.61
N ALA A 55 13.63 -5.37 8.79
CA ALA A 55 15.05 -5.68 8.80
C ALA A 55 15.40 -6.72 9.86
N ALA A 56 14.79 -6.61 11.06
CA ALA A 56 14.97 -7.60 12.13
C ALA A 56 14.46 -9.01 11.77
N VAL A 57 13.50 -9.13 10.85
CA VAL A 57 12.93 -10.41 10.41
C VAL A 57 13.62 -10.98 9.18
N PHE A 58 13.96 -10.12 8.21
CA PHE A 58 14.43 -10.53 6.89
C PHE A 58 15.92 -10.27 6.64
N GLY A 59 16.63 -9.64 7.59
CA GLY A 59 18.09 -9.49 7.58
C GLY A 59 18.63 -8.43 6.60
N GLU A 60 17.76 -7.64 6.01
CA GLU A 60 18.10 -6.55 5.10
C GLU A 60 17.62 -5.23 5.69
N ASP A 61 18.56 -4.32 5.98
CA ASP A 61 18.22 -2.90 5.85
C ASP A 61 17.91 -2.72 4.37
N ASN A 62 16.64 -2.45 4.03
CA ASN A 62 16.29 -1.95 2.70
C ASN A 62 16.87 -0.52 2.59
N ASP A 63 18.19 -0.43 2.61
CA ASP A 63 19.02 0.76 2.38
C ASP A 63 19.16 1.01 0.87
N HIS A 64 18.35 0.34 0.05
CA HIS A 64 17.98 0.91 -1.23
C HIS A 64 17.24 2.20 -0.91
N ASP A 65 17.97 3.32 -0.99
CA ASP A 65 17.45 4.69 -0.99
C ASP A 65 16.00 4.68 -1.47
N HIS A 66 15.08 4.58 -0.52
CA HIS A 66 13.67 4.61 -0.81
C HIS A 66 13.42 6.06 -1.17
N HIS A 67 13.59 6.43 -2.44
CA HIS A 67 13.28 7.77 -2.93
C HIS A 67 11.77 8.08 -2.84
N THR A 68 10.96 7.16 -2.31
CA THR A 68 9.62 7.48 -1.78
C THR A 68 9.68 8.43 -0.58
N ASP A 69 10.84 8.51 0.10
CA ASP A 69 11.10 9.29 1.31
C ASP A 69 11.58 10.71 1.02
N GLU A 70 12.24 10.93 -0.13
CA GLU A 70 12.95 12.19 -0.43
C GLU A 70 12.19 13.15 -1.33
N ASN A 71 10.96 12.82 -1.73
CA ASN A 71 10.11 13.86 -2.30
C ASN A 71 9.64 14.81 -1.19
N THR A 72 10.55 15.67 -0.75
CA THR A 72 10.31 16.75 0.22
C THR A 72 9.21 17.69 -0.26
N ILE A 73 8.97 17.74 -1.57
CA ILE A 73 7.90 18.51 -2.19
C ILE A 73 6.57 17.80 -2.03
N SER A 74 6.43 16.49 -2.28
CA SER A 74 5.14 15.77 -2.25
C SER A 74 4.83 15.07 -0.93
N GLY A 75 5.84 14.83 -0.09
CA GLY A 75 5.80 13.95 1.07
C GLY A 75 5.65 12.47 0.70
N TYR A 76 5.52 11.63 1.74
CA TYR A 76 5.32 10.18 1.57
C TYR A 76 4.07 9.84 0.75
N VAL A 77 4.19 8.84 -0.13
CA VAL A 77 3.13 8.41 -1.05
C VAL A 77 1.80 8.14 -0.34
N HIS A 78 1.84 7.56 0.85
CA HIS A 78 0.65 7.25 1.66
C HIS A 78 -0.14 8.52 2.06
N CYS A 79 0.55 9.65 2.22
CA CYS A 79 -0.07 10.94 2.52
C CYS A 79 -0.79 11.56 1.31
N LEU A 80 -0.50 11.09 0.10
CA LEU A 80 -1.07 11.56 -1.17
C LEU A 80 -2.17 10.63 -1.68
N ILE A 81 -2.01 9.31 -1.53
CA ILE A 81 -3.03 8.33 -1.92
C ILE A 81 -4.22 8.38 -0.95
N LEU A 82 -3.97 8.62 0.34
CA LEU A 82 -4.97 8.50 1.40
C LEU A 82 -5.11 9.81 2.22
N PRO A 83 -5.27 10.98 1.57
CA PRO A 83 -5.22 12.29 2.24
C PRO A 83 -6.45 12.55 3.11
N LYS A 84 -7.51 11.74 2.97
CA LYS A 84 -8.73 11.83 3.78
C LYS A 84 -8.84 10.72 4.84
N ALA A 85 -7.76 9.99 5.08
CA ALA A 85 -7.71 8.96 6.11
C ALA A 85 -8.05 9.53 7.49
N LYS A 86 -8.90 8.83 8.24
CA LYS A 86 -9.26 9.21 9.61
C LYS A 86 -8.08 8.90 10.56
N PRO A 87 -7.75 9.77 11.54
CA PRO A 87 -6.60 9.58 12.43
C PRO A 87 -6.55 8.21 13.11
N GLY A 88 -7.67 7.73 13.66
CA GLY A 88 -7.74 6.41 14.30
C GLY A 88 -7.68 5.21 13.36
N ARG A 89 -7.41 5.42 12.07
CA ARG A 89 -7.26 4.39 11.02
C ARG A 89 -5.98 4.58 10.21
N PHE A 90 -5.33 5.75 10.32
CA PHE A 90 -4.18 6.13 9.54
C PHE A 90 -2.98 5.20 9.78
N GLU A 91 -2.73 4.82 11.04
CA GLU A 91 -1.66 3.86 11.39
C GLU A 91 -1.77 2.56 10.60
N HIS A 92 -2.94 1.92 10.64
CA HIS A 92 -3.15 0.67 9.90
C HIS A 92 -3.03 0.88 8.41
N THR A 93 -3.40 2.08 7.95
CA THR A 93 -3.40 2.40 6.54
C THR A 93 -1.98 2.45 5.99
N VAL A 94 -1.15 3.32 6.57
CA VAL A 94 0.27 3.46 6.21
C VAL A 94 1.02 2.15 6.42
N TRP A 95 0.78 1.47 7.54
CA TRP A 95 1.50 0.24 7.87
C TRP A 95 1.23 -0.87 6.85
N PHE A 96 -0.03 -1.09 6.46
CA PHE A 96 -0.36 -2.16 5.51
C PHE A 96 0.13 -1.85 4.10
N THR A 97 -0.04 -0.61 3.64
CA THR A 97 0.42 -0.23 2.29
C THR A 97 1.94 -0.30 2.19
N GLU A 98 2.66 0.21 3.18
CA GLU A 98 4.14 0.10 3.22
C GLU A 98 4.60 -1.36 3.33
N PHE A 99 3.95 -2.17 4.19
CA PHE A 99 4.33 -3.59 4.33
C PHE A 99 4.26 -4.33 3.01
N PHE A 100 3.20 -4.11 2.23
CA PHE A 100 3.06 -4.78 0.93
C PHE A 100 3.93 -4.19 -0.17
N ILE A 101 4.30 -2.90 -0.08
CA ILE A 101 5.37 -2.33 -0.91
C ILE A 101 6.71 -3.03 -0.62
N LEU A 102 7.05 -3.29 0.65
CA LEU A 102 8.26 -4.04 1.01
C LEU A 102 8.22 -5.49 0.51
N VAL A 103 7.03 -6.12 0.51
CA VAL A 103 6.83 -7.45 -0.08
C VAL A 103 7.05 -7.43 -1.59
N ASP A 104 6.47 -6.44 -2.28
CA ASP A 104 6.61 -6.23 -3.73
C ASP A 104 8.08 -6.03 -4.11
N TYR A 105 8.78 -5.10 -3.46
CA TYR A 105 10.21 -4.87 -3.68
C TYR A 105 11.07 -6.09 -3.42
N LYS A 106 10.79 -6.85 -2.37
CA LYS A 106 11.56 -8.06 -2.07
C LYS A 106 11.35 -9.15 -3.13
N ALA A 107 10.27 -9.06 -3.89
CA ALA A 107 10.00 -9.92 -5.03
C ALA A 107 10.62 -9.39 -6.33
N GLU A 108 10.91 -8.08 -6.41
CA GLU A 108 11.54 -7.40 -7.56
C GLU A 108 13.06 -7.15 -7.41
N ASP A 109 13.74 -7.68 -6.39
CA ASP A 109 15.20 -7.54 -6.23
C ASP A 109 15.96 -8.39 -7.28
N LEU A 110 15.92 -7.89 -8.50
CA LEU A 110 16.49 -8.40 -9.76
C LEU A 110 18.02 -8.50 -9.73
N THR A 111 18.70 -8.08 -8.65
CA THR A 111 20.17 -8.14 -8.56
C THR A 111 20.68 -9.48 -8.05
N ARG A 112 19.81 -10.35 -7.54
CA ARG A 112 20.17 -11.70 -7.11
C ARG A 112 19.53 -12.73 -8.02
N GLU A 113 20.40 -13.45 -8.75
CA GLU A 113 20.12 -14.64 -9.57
C GLU A 113 18.66 -15.13 -9.52
N ILE A 114 18.00 -15.15 -10.68
CA ILE A 114 16.73 -15.80 -11.13
C ILE A 114 16.12 -16.89 -10.20
N SER A 115 16.93 -17.58 -9.39
CA SER A 115 16.52 -18.40 -8.26
C SER A 115 15.82 -17.69 -7.08
N PHE A 116 16.09 -16.40 -6.82
CA PHE A 116 15.61 -15.70 -5.61
C PHE A 116 14.19 -15.12 -5.79
N ASP A 117 13.89 -14.54 -6.96
CA ASP A 117 12.53 -14.13 -7.37
C ASP A 117 11.58 -15.31 -7.25
N LEU A 118 11.99 -16.48 -7.79
CA LEU A 118 11.21 -17.71 -7.68
C LEU A 118 10.90 -18.06 -6.23
N GLN A 119 11.83 -17.85 -5.29
CA GLN A 119 11.66 -18.21 -3.88
C GLN A 119 10.76 -17.23 -3.10
N ALA A 120 10.80 -15.92 -3.40
CA ALA A 120 9.86 -14.95 -2.82
C ALA A 120 8.41 -15.26 -3.28
N HIS A 121 8.18 -15.47 -4.58
CA HIS A 121 6.84 -15.75 -5.09
C HIS A 121 6.32 -17.15 -4.73
N THR A 122 7.15 -18.20 -4.82
CA THR A 122 6.68 -19.58 -4.51
C THR A 122 6.59 -19.86 -3.02
N GLU A 123 7.35 -19.16 -2.17
CA GLU A 123 7.34 -19.43 -0.74
C GLU A 123 6.73 -18.33 0.11
N LEU A 124 7.08 -17.05 -0.10
CA LEU A 124 6.65 -15.97 0.79
C LEU A 124 5.18 -15.60 0.55
N ASN A 125 4.79 -15.35 -0.71
CA ASN A 125 3.44 -14.91 -1.04
C ASN A 125 2.34 -15.90 -0.57
N PRO A 126 2.42 -17.22 -0.84
CA PRO A 126 1.46 -18.19 -0.31
C PRO A 126 1.45 -18.26 1.22
N LYS A 127 2.61 -18.13 1.89
CA LYS A 127 2.70 -18.10 3.36
C LYS A 127 1.98 -16.88 3.92
N LEU A 128 2.18 -15.70 3.35
CA LEU A 128 1.50 -14.46 3.74
C LEU A 128 -0.01 -14.54 3.45
N ALA A 129 -0.41 -15.04 2.28
CA ALA A 129 -1.81 -15.21 1.91
C ALA A 129 -2.56 -16.11 2.91
N LYS A 130 -1.92 -17.20 3.37
CA LYS A 130 -2.48 -18.07 4.40
C LYS A 130 -2.66 -17.37 5.76
N ILE A 131 -1.74 -16.47 6.13
CA ILE A 131 -1.86 -15.68 7.36
C ILE A 131 -3.07 -14.72 7.28
N LEU A 132 -3.26 -14.07 6.12
CA LEU A 132 -4.42 -13.19 5.88
C LEU A 132 -5.73 -13.97 5.91
N ALA A 133 -5.78 -15.14 5.26
CA ALA A 133 -6.96 -16.00 5.19
C ALA A 133 -7.43 -16.49 6.57
N ASP A 134 -6.47 -16.88 7.43
CA ASP A 134 -6.74 -17.32 8.81
C ASP A 134 -7.13 -16.15 9.72
N ARG A 135 -7.05 -14.90 9.24
CA ARG A 135 -7.34 -13.67 10.01
C ARG A 135 -6.58 -13.62 11.34
N CYS A 136 -5.45 -14.31 11.39
CA CYS A 136 -4.58 -14.45 12.55
C CYS A 136 -5.29 -14.95 13.82
N GLN A 137 -6.22 -15.90 13.65
CA GLN A 137 -6.84 -16.60 14.77
C GLN A 137 -5.81 -17.39 15.59
N LYS A 138 -4.71 -17.83 14.96
CA LYS A 138 -3.63 -18.57 15.61
C LYS A 138 -2.52 -17.64 16.11
N ASP A 139 -1.84 -18.06 17.16
CA ASP A 139 -0.69 -17.31 17.66
C ASP A 139 0.53 -17.45 16.74
N PRO A 140 1.32 -16.37 16.60
CA PRO A 140 2.43 -16.34 15.66
C PRO A 140 3.65 -17.09 16.20
N GLU A 141 3.99 -18.19 15.54
CA GLU A 141 5.17 -18.99 15.90
C GLU A 141 6.45 -18.48 15.21
N SER A 142 6.36 -18.04 13.96
CA SER A 142 7.51 -17.52 13.19
C SER A 142 7.66 -15.99 13.30
N ALA A 143 8.87 -15.47 13.07
CA ALA A 143 9.16 -14.04 13.07
C ALA A 143 8.29 -13.26 12.06
N VAL A 144 8.13 -13.79 10.85
CA VAL A 144 7.23 -13.23 9.81
C VAL A 144 5.78 -13.16 10.30
N LYS A 145 5.28 -14.23 10.94
CA LYS A 145 3.94 -14.21 11.53
C LYS A 145 3.85 -13.18 12.63
N LYS A 146 4.87 -13.04 13.49
CA LYS A 146 4.85 -12.07 14.61
C LYS A 146 4.72 -10.63 14.11
N LEU A 147 5.43 -10.29 13.04
CA LEU A 147 5.34 -8.98 12.39
C LEU A 147 3.91 -8.69 11.88
N LEU A 148 3.34 -9.61 11.11
CA LEU A 148 2.07 -9.37 10.42
C LEU A 148 0.83 -9.57 11.31
N VAL A 149 0.84 -10.56 12.21
CA VAL A 149 -0.31 -10.91 13.06
C VAL A 149 -0.70 -9.77 14.01
N ALA A 150 0.27 -9.06 14.58
CA ALA A 150 -0.02 -7.96 15.49
C ALA A 150 -0.82 -6.84 14.78
N SER A 151 -0.40 -6.48 13.57
CA SER A 151 -1.02 -5.45 12.74
C SER A 151 -2.40 -5.88 12.23
N ILE A 152 -2.57 -7.15 11.82
CA ILE A 152 -3.88 -7.70 11.44
C ILE A 152 -4.85 -7.65 12.62
N ARG A 153 -4.42 -8.05 13.82
CA ARG A 153 -5.25 -7.99 15.02
C ARG A 153 -5.61 -6.55 15.38
N LYS A 154 -4.75 -5.55 15.16
CA LYS A 154 -5.07 -4.12 15.35
C LYS A 154 -6.12 -3.64 14.33
N LEU A 155 -5.91 -3.94 13.05
CA LEU A 155 -6.83 -3.62 11.94
C LEU A 155 -8.25 -4.14 12.22
N LEU A 156 -8.36 -5.43 12.55
CA LEU A 156 -9.63 -6.12 12.79
C LEU A 156 -10.32 -5.68 14.09
N ARG A 157 -9.56 -5.37 15.14
CA ARG A 157 -10.13 -4.80 16.39
C ARG A 157 -10.77 -3.43 16.14
N LYS A 158 -10.21 -2.65 15.22
CA LYS A 158 -10.72 -1.31 14.91
C LYS A 158 -11.99 -1.34 14.07
N ASP A 159 -12.04 -2.21 13.06
CA ASP A 159 -13.21 -2.40 12.19
C ASP A 159 -13.12 -3.77 11.54
N PHE A 160 -13.82 -4.73 12.14
CA PHE A 160 -13.74 -6.12 11.70
C PHE A 160 -14.23 -6.31 10.27
N ILE A 161 -15.37 -5.69 9.91
CA ILE A 161 -16.00 -5.88 8.59
C ILE A 161 -15.12 -5.31 7.49
N ARG A 162 -14.70 -4.04 7.61
CA ARG A 162 -13.84 -3.41 6.58
C ARG A 162 -12.44 -4.00 6.61
N GLY A 163 -11.92 -4.33 7.79
CA GLY A 163 -10.64 -4.99 7.95
C GLY A 163 -10.61 -6.33 7.21
N CYS A 164 -11.64 -7.16 7.32
CA CYS A 164 -11.72 -8.42 6.57
C CYS A 164 -11.69 -8.19 5.05
N ARG A 165 -12.36 -7.15 4.54
CA ARG A 165 -12.33 -6.82 3.10
C ARG A 165 -10.92 -6.43 2.64
N VAL A 166 -10.21 -5.63 3.44
CA VAL A 166 -8.80 -5.30 3.22
C VAL A 166 -7.93 -6.56 3.16
N LEU A 167 -8.07 -7.47 4.14
CA LEU A 167 -7.28 -8.70 4.18
C LEU A 167 -7.57 -9.61 2.99
N ASN A 168 -8.84 -9.73 2.59
CA ASN A 168 -9.23 -10.51 1.42
C ASN A 168 -8.62 -9.93 0.12
N ALA A 169 -8.60 -8.60 -0.02
CA ALA A 169 -8.03 -7.95 -1.19
C ALA A 169 -6.50 -8.15 -1.28
N TRP A 170 -5.78 -7.99 -0.17
CA TRP A 170 -4.34 -8.28 -0.11
C TRP A 170 -4.03 -9.76 -0.29
N GLN A 171 -4.89 -10.65 0.23
CA GLN A 171 -4.76 -12.09 -0.02
C GLN A 171 -4.92 -12.41 -1.50
N TYR A 172 -5.92 -11.82 -2.16
CA TYR A 172 -6.11 -11.98 -3.59
C TYR A 172 -4.89 -11.48 -4.36
N TRP A 173 -4.39 -10.28 -4.03
CA TRP A 173 -3.20 -9.72 -4.66
C TRP A 173 -1.99 -10.66 -4.53
N LEU A 174 -1.65 -11.12 -3.33
CA LEU A 174 -0.51 -12.06 -3.12
C LEU A 174 -0.61 -13.34 -3.96
N LEU A 175 -1.82 -13.81 -4.25
CA LEU A 175 -2.05 -15.03 -5.02
C LEU A 175 -2.01 -14.80 -6.54
N ASN A 176 -2.07 -13.55 -7.00
CA ASN A 176 -2.25 -13.23 -8.43
C ASN A 176 -1.28 -12.19 -8.99
N VAL A 177 -0.52 -11.49 -8.14
CA VAL A 177 0.36 -10.36 -8.51
C VAL A 177 1.28 -10.73 -9.67
N ASP A 178 1.86 -11.93 -9.68
CA ASP A 178 2.77 -12.40 -10.74
C ASP A 178 2.24 -13.68 -11.40
N SER A 179 0.91 -13.73 -11.59
CA SER A 179 0.24 -14.88 -12.22
C SER A 179 0.56 -15.06 -13.71
N LYS A 180 1.20 -14.07 -14.33
CA LYS A 180 1.56 -14.03 -15.76
C LYS A 180 2.96 -13.46 -15.95
N GLY A 181 3.72 -14.03 -16.89
CA GLY A 181 5.01 -13.54 -17.36
C GLY A 181 4.88 -12.65 -18.60
N PRO A 182 5.95 -11.93 -19.00
CA PRO A 182 5.95 -11.09 -20.21
C PRO A 182 5.52 -11.82 -21.50
N GLU A 183 5.76 -13.13 -21.56
CA GLU A 183 5.38 -14.02 -22.66
C GLU A 183 3.88 -14.31 -22.77
N ASP A 184 3.08 -13.97 -21.75
CA ASP A 184 1.64 -14.21 -21.71
C ASP A 184 0.79 -13.09 -22.33
N PHE A 185 1.44 -12.06 -22.91
CA PHE A 185 0.77 -10.87 -23.44
C PHE A 185 1.01 -10.69 -24.94
N ASP A 186 -0.04 -10.83 -25.73
CA ASP A 186 -0.01 -10.56 -27.18
C ASP A 186 -0.29 -9.08 -27.49
N THR A 187 -1.00 -8.39 -26.59
CA THR A 187 -1.42 -6.99 -26.74
C THR A 187 -1.20 -6.18 -25.46
N LEU A 188 -1.24 -4.84 -25.58
CA LEU A 188 -1.16 -3.96 -24.42
C LEU A 188 -2.41 -4.10 -23.54
N GLU A 189 -3.56 -4.29 -24.17
CA GLU A 189 -4.86 -4.46 -23.50
C GLU A 189 -4.85 -5.71 -22.60
N ASP A 190 -4.28 -6.83 -23.06
CA ASP A 190 -4.12 -8.04 -22.24
C ASP A 190 -3.22 -7.80 -21.03
N HIS A 191 -2.19 -6.97 -21.21
CA HIS A 191 -1.28 -6.55 -20.15
C HIS A 191 -1.95 -5.57 -19.18
N GLU A 192 -2.83 -4.67 -19.64
CA GLU A 192 -3.54 -3.72 -18.78
C GLU A 192 -4.44 -4.42 -17.75
N GLU A 193 -5.20 -5.44 -18.17
CA GLU A 193 -6.05 -6.23 -17.26
C GLU A 193 -5.24 -6.91 -16.15
N PHE A 194 -4.09 -7.48 -16.51
CA PHE A 194 -3.15 -8.04 -15.55
C PHE A 194 -2.56 -6.95 -14.65
N ARG A 195 -2.12 -5.84 -15.23
CA ARG A 195 -1.41 -4.77 -14.51
C ARG A 195 -2.29 -4.10 -13.46
N ILE A 196 -3.61 -4.05 -13.65
CA ILE A 196 -4.57 -3.60 -12.62
C ILE A 196 -4.46 -4.44 -11.34
N ILE A 197 -4.27 -5.75 -11.47
CA ILE A 197 -4.08 -6.65 -10.33
C ILE A 197 -2.65 -6.51 -9.81
N ASN A 198 -1.66 -6.65 -10.69
CA ASN A 198 -0.24 -6.62 -10.32
C ASN A 198 0.13 -5.33 -9.58
N CYS A 199 -0.37 -4.15 -10.00
CA CYS A 199 -0.11 -2.87 -9.32
C CYS A 199 -0.84 -2.66 -7.98
N GLY A 200 -1.65 -3.64 -7.54
CA GLY A 200 -2.32 -3.60 -6.26
C GLY A 200 -3.53 -2.65 -6.19
N LEU A 201 -4.12 -2.26 -7.32
CA LEU A 201 -5.24 -1.30 -7.34
C LEU A 201 -6.40 -1.76 -6.46
N MET A 202 -6.74 -3.05 -6.51
CA MET A 202 -7.82 -3.64 -5.70
C MET A 202 -7.56 -3.45 -4.19
N PRO A 203 -6.44 -3.93 -3.60
CA PRO A 203 -6.12 -3.64 -2.20
C PRO A 203 -6.22 -2.16 -1.83
N TYR A 204 -5.71 -1.25 -2.67
CA TYR A 204 -5.76 0.19 -2.40
C TYR A 204 -7.20 0.73 -2.30
N THR A 205 -8.13 0.27 -3.14
CA THR A 205 -9.54 0.69 -3.08
C THR A 205 -10.20 0.29 -1.75
N TYR A 206 -9.95 -0.93 -1.26
CA TYR A 206 -10.44 -1.38 0.04
C TYR A 206 -9.75 -0.67 1.21
N MET A 207 -8.47 -0.31 1.05
CA MET A 207 -7.75 0.54 2.01
C MET A 207 -8.35 1.95 2.07
N MET A 208 -8.75 2.55 0.95
CA MET A 208 -9.45 3.84 0.92
C MET A 208 -10.77 3.79 1.69
N GLU A 209 -11.59 2.77 1.44
CA GLU A 209 -12.82 2.54 2.19
C GLU A 209 -12.57 2.37 3.68
N TYR A 210 -11.57 1.55 4.04
CA TYR A 210 -11.18 1.38 5.43
C TYR A 210 -10.77 2.71 6.06
N ALA A 211 -9.84 3.44 5.43
CA ALA A 211 -9.27 4.68 5.93
C ALA A 211 -10.32 5.78 6.13
N MET A 212 -11.28 5.87 5.20
CA MET A 212 -12.39 6.82 5.27
C MET A 212 -13.57 6.31 6.12
N GLY A 213 -13.58 5.02 6.48
CA GLY A 213 -14.70 4.38 7.17
C GLY A 213 -15.96 4.34 6.32
N LEU A 214 -15.80 4.11 5.02
CA LEU A 214 -16.87 3.93 4.03
C LEU A 214 -17.09 2.45 3.75
N THR A 215 -18.30 2.08 3.37
CA THR A 215 -18.60 0.72 2.89
C THR A 215 -19.41 0.91 1.63
N LEU A 216 -18.81 0.54 0.50
CA LEU A 216 -19.55 0.43 -0.74
C LEU A 216 -20.31 -0.90 -0.75
N THR A 217 -21.54 -0.83 -1.26
CA THR A 217 -22.36 -1.97 -1.65
C THR A 217 -21.79 -2.63 -2.91
N ASP A 218 -22.22 -3.85 -3.20
CA ASP A 218 -21.74 -4.57 -4.39
C ASP A 218 -22.22 -3.91 -5.69
N THR A 219 -23.31 -3.13 -5.66
CA THR A 219 -23.81 -2.36 -6.81
C THR A 219 -23.01 -1.08 -7.06
N GLU A 220 -22.32 -0.56 -6.04
CA GLU A 220 -21.48 0.63 -6.14
C GLU A 220 -20.04 0.30 -6.59
N ARG A 221 -19.70 -0.99 -6.73
CA ARG A 221 -18.40 -1.48 -7.23
C ARG A 221 -18.51 -1.91 -8.69
#